data_AF-A0A9E5N9C3-F1
#
_entry.id   AF-A0A9E5N9C3-F1
#
_cell.length_a   1.000
_cell.length_b   1.000
_cell.length_c   1.000
_cell.angle_alpha   90.00
_cell.angle_beta   90.00
_cell.angle_gamma   90.00
#
_symmetry.space_group_name_H-M   'P 1'
#
loop_
_entity.id
_entity.type
_entity.pdbx_description
1 polymer ?
#
loop_
_entity_poly.entity_id
_entity_poly.type
_entity_poly.pdbx_seq_one_letter_code
_entity_poly.pdbx_strand_id
1 'polypeptide(L)'
;LTPLQLRVFIALLSYWDPKRPGKPVWASPATLAQDVGLQGKHAATDVRKAIGALEGLGYLKRISDKGKRYRISLEPLLTKMEGESP
;
A
#
# COMPACT_ATOMS: atom_id res chain seq x y z
N LEU A 1 -7.36 -2.64 8.70
CA LEU A 1 -7.37 -1.90 7.42
C LEU A 1 -8.83 -1.69 7.01
N THR A 2 -9.20 -0.51 6.49
CA THR A 2 -10.50 -0.32 5.84
C THR A 2 -10.56 -1.09 4.51
N PRO A 3 -11.75 -1.32 3.91
CA PRO A 3 -11.83 -2.02 2.62
C PRO A 3 -10.99 -1.35 1.52
N LEU A 4 -10.96 -0.01 1.48
CA LEU A 4 -10.13 0.72 0.52
C LEU A 4 -8.64 0.55 0.80
N GLN A 5 -8.21 0.65 2.06
CA GLN A 5 -6.80 0.44 2.44
C GLN A 5 -6.32 -0.97 2.07
N LEU A 6 -7.16 -1.99 2.31
CA LEU A 6 -6.83 -3.37 1.96
C LEU A 6 -6.70 -3.54 0.43
N ARG A 7 -7.64 -3.01 -0.36
CA ARG A 7 -7.58 -3.07 -1.83
C ARG A 7 -6.34 -2.37 -2.38
N VAL A 8 -6.01 -1.18 -1.86
CA VAL A 8 -4.80 -0.44 -2.24
C VAL A 8 -3.53 -1.21 -1.88
N PHE A 9 -3.51 -1.86 -0.71
CA PHE A 9 -2.37 -2.67 -0.28
C PHE A 9 -2.16 -3.89 -1.18
N ILE A 10 -3.24 -4.60 -1.54
CA ILE A 10 -3.19 -5.74 -2.46
C ILE A 10 -2.72 -5.29 -3.86
N ALA A 11 -3.22 -4.16 -4.37
CA ALA A 11 -2.76 -3.61 -5.63
C ALA A 11 -1.26 -3.29 -5.59
N LEU A 12 -0.76 -2.68 -4.51
CA LEU A 12 0.68 -2.45 -4.33
C LEU A 12 1.50 -3.75 -4.28
N LEU A 13 0.97 -4.80 -3.64
CA LEU A 13 1.61 -6.13 -3.61
C LEU A 13 1.72 -6.75 -5.02
N SER A 14 0.76 -6.51 -5.91
CA SER A 14 0.86 -7.01 -7.29
C SER A 14 2.01 -6.38 -8.09
N TYR A 15 2.49 -5.21 -7.68
CA TYR A 15 3.67 -4.56 -8.26
C TYR A 15 5.00 -4.97 -7.59
N TRP A 16 4.93 -5.74 -6.50
CA TRP A 16 6.10 -6.18 -5.77
C TRP A 16 6.76 -7.38 -6.46
N ASP A 17 8.10 -7.31 -6.59
CA ASP A 17 8.89 -8.40 -7.16
C ASP A 17 9.45 -9.26 -6.01
N PRO A 18 8.95 -10.51 -5.82
CA PRO A 18 9.42 -11.38 -4.76
C PRO A 18 10.89 -11.79 -4.92
N LYS A 19 11.44 -11.72 -6.15
CA LYS A 19 12.86 -11.98 -6.41
C LYS A 19 13.75 -10.79 -6.04
N ARG A 20 13.15 -9.64 -5.73
CA ARG A 20 13.84 -8.39 -5.36
C ARG A 20 13.09 -7.69 -4.22
N PRO A 21 13.00 -8.29 -3.03
CA PRO A 21 12.15 -7.81 -1.93
C PRO A 21 12.48 -6.39 -1.44
N GLY A 22 13.74 -5.96 -1.60
CA GLY A 22 14.18 -4.60 -1.26
C GLY A 22 13.88 -3.53 -2.31
N LYS A 23 13.41 -3.93 -3.51
CA LYS A 23 13.13 -3.01 -4.61
C LYS A 23 11.89 -2.17 -4.30
N PRO A 24 11.96 -0.85 -4.44
CA PRO A 24 10.79 0.00 -4.27
C PRO A 24 9.72 -0.32 -5.31
N VAL A 25 8.47 -0.39 -4.87
CA VAL A 25 7.30 -0.40 -5.74
C VAL A 25 7.01 1.03 -6.17
N TRP A 26 6.79 1.21 -7.48
CA TRP A 26 6.36 2.49 -8.04
C TRP A 26 4.92 2.40 -8.51
N ALA A 27 4.04 3.23 -7.95
CA ALA A 27 2.67 3.37 -8.42
C ALA A 27 2.14 4.76 -8.10
N SER A 28 1.44 5.37 -9.06
CA SER A 28 0.78 6.66 -8.82
C SER A 28 -0.60 6.44 -8.18
N PRO A 29 -1.09 7.37 -7.34
CA PRO A 29 -2.45 7.25 -6.79
C PRO A 29 -3.55 7.14 -7.85
N ALA A 30 -3.35 7.74 -9.03
CA ALA A 30 -4.29 7.64 -10.15
C ALA A 30 -4.28 6.25 -10.78
N THR A 31 -3.11 5.64 -10.96
CA THR A 31 -2.97 4.25 -11.44
C THR A 31 -3.61 3.28 -10.47
N LEU A 32 -3.26 3.39 -9.18
CA LEU A 32 -3.84 2.55 -8.13
C LEU A 32 -5.36 2.72 -8.02
N ALA A 33 -5.90 3.92 -8.27
CA ALA A 33 -7.34 4.13 -8.31
C ALA A 33 -8.01 3.30 -9.42
N GLN A 34 -7.37 3.21 -10.60
CA GLN A 34 -7.85 2.36 -11.69
C GLN A 34 -7.74 0.87 -11.32
N ASP A 35 -6.61 0.45 -10.75
CA ASP A 35 -6.38 -0.95 -10.34
C ASP A 35 -7.39 -1.43 -9.29
N VAL A 36 -7.77 -0.54 -8.37
CA VAL A 36 -8.81 -0.82 -7.37
C VAL A 36 -10.21 -0.43 -7.83
N GLY A 37 -10.43 -0.19 -9.12
CA GLY A 37 -11.75 0.09 -9.71
C GLY A 37 -12.49 1.28 -9.08
N LEU A 38 -11.75 2.28 -8.58
CA LEU A 38 -12.32 3.51 -8.05
C LEU A 38 -12.50 4.54 -9.17
N GLN A 39 -13.70 5.10 -9.26
CA GLN A 39 -14.04 6.10 -10.28
C GLN A 39 -14.43 7.44 -9.63
N GLY A 40 -14.36 8.52 -10.43
CA GLY A 40 -14.74 9.87 -10.02
C GLY A 40 -13.57 10.79 -9.67
N LYS A 41 -13.87 12.09 -9.57
CA LYS A 41 -12.88 13.16 -9.42
C LYS A 41 -12.02 13.08 -8.14
N HIS A 42 -12.47 12.34 -7.13
CA HIS A 42 -11.77 12.18 -5.85
C HIS A 42 -10.96 10.88 -5.74
N ALA A 43 -11.03 9.99 -6.72
CA ALA A 43 -10.47 8.65 -6.65
C ALA A 43 -8.97 8.62 -6.31
N ALA A 44 -8.17 9.44 -6.99
CA ALA A 44 -6.73 9.55 -6.72
C ALA A 44 -6.43 10.14 -5.32
N THR A 45 -7.30 11.02 -4.81
CA THR A 45 -7.17 11.60 -3.47
C THR A 45 -7.50 10.58 -2.38
N ASP A 46 -8.52 9.77 -2.58
CA ASP A 46 -8.91 8.72 -1.62
C ASP A 46 -7.85 7.62 -1.55
N VAL A 47 -7.27 7.24 -2.70
CA VAL A 47 -6.10 6.35 -2.73
C VAL A 47 -4.90 6.97 -2.02
N ARG A 48 -4.64 8.27 -2.20
CA ARG A 48 -3.54 8.95 -1.49
C ARG A 48 -3.73 8.91 0.03
N LYS A 49 -4.96 9.11 0.51
CA LYS A 49 -5.28 8.98 1.95
C LYS A 49 -5.08 7.54 2.44
N ALA A 50 -5.50 6.55 1.66
CA ALA A 50 -5.29 5.14 1.98
C ALA A 50 -3.79 4.79 2.08
N ILE A 51 -2.97 5.27 1.16
CA ILE A 51 -1.51 5.12 1.21
C ILE A 51 -0.93 5.76 2.47
N GLY A 52 -1.33 6.99 2.80
CA GLY A 52 -0.86 7.66 4.02
C GLY A 52 -1.24 6.91 5.30
N ALA A 53 -2.43 6.31 5.34
CA ALA A 53 -2.83 5.45 6.45
C ALA A 53 -2.00 4.16 6.52
N LEU A 54 -1.69 3.53 5.38
CA LEU A 54 -0.81 2.36 5.32
C LEU A 54 0.62 2.68 5.75
N GLU A 55 1.12 3.89 5.42
CA GLU A 55 2.40 4.39 5.93
C GLU A 55 2.37 4.56 7.45
N GLY A 56 1.33 5.20 7.99
CA GLY A 56 1.16 5.38 9.44
C GLY A 56 1.00 4.07 10.21
N LEU A 57 0.49 3.01 9.56
CA LEU A 57 0.36 1.67 10.12
C LEU A 57 1.61 0.79 9.92
N GLY A 58 2.66 1.29 9.27
CA GLY A 58 3.91 0.57 9.07
C GLY A 58 3.92 -0.42 7.90
N TYR A 59 2.82 -0.53 7.13
CA TYR A 59 2.74 -1.40 5.95
C TYR A 59 3.57 -0.88 4.77
N LEU A 60 3.79 0.43 4.71
CA LEU A 60 4.53 1.09 3.66
C LEU A 60 5.58 2.02 4.25
N LYS A 61 6.76 2.02 3.65
CA LYS A 61 7.78 3.05 3.89
C LYS A 61 8.01 3.86 2.63
N ARG A 62 7.78 5.17 2.68
CA ARG A 62 8.08 6.09 1.58
C ARG A 62 9.59 6.21 1.40
N ILE A 63 10.07 6.10 0.16
CA ILE A 63 11.50 6.15 -0.16
C ILE A 63 11.89 7.40 -0.97
N SER A 64 10.92 8.18 -1.46
CA SER A 64 11.21 9.46 -2.12
C SER A 64 10.14 10.50 -1.86
N ASP A 65 10.53 11.77 -1.72
CA ASP A 65 9.65 12.91 -1.46
C ASP A 65 8.62 13.16 -2.57
N LYS A 66 8.88 12.68 -3.80
CA LYS A 66 7.88 12.73 -4.88
C LYS A 66 6.67 11.80 -4.65
N GLY A 67 6.66 11.00 -3.57
CA GLY A 67 5.48 10.28 -3.09
C GLY A 67 4.95 9.22 -4.06
N LYS A 68 5.84 8.53 -4.79
CA LYS A 68 5.47 7.47 -5.75
C LYS A 68 6.27 6.18 -5.57
N ARG A 69 7.21 6.11 -4.61
CA ARG A 69 8.06 4.95 -4.37
C ARG A 69 7.90 4.47 -2.94
N TYR A 70 7.52 3.21 -2.78
CA TYR A 70 7.19 2.61 -1.50
C TYR A 70 7.97 1.30 -1.32
N ARG A 71 8.49 1.06 -0.12
CA ARG A 71 8.88 -0.29 0.31
C ARG A 71 7.70 -0.88 1.05
N ILE A 72 7.32 -2.10 0.69
CA ILE A 72 6.27 -2.83 1.39
C ILE A 72 6.89 -3.54 2.59
N SER A 73 6.22 -3.48 3.74
CA SER A 73 6.51 -4.28 4.92
C SER A 73 5.31 -5.16 5.25
N LEU A 74 5.57 -6.44 5.53
CA LEU A 74 4.59 -7.40 6.02
C LEU A 74 4.66 -7.59 7.55
N GLU A 75 5.64 -6.96 8.21
CA GLU A 75 5.83 -7.09 9.67
C GLU A 75 4.54 -6.80 10.46
N PRO A 76 3.75 -5.76 10.16
CA PRO A 76 2.54 -5.49 10.96
C PRO A 76 1.47 -6.58 10.83
N LEU A 77 1.47 -7.39 9.75
CA LEU A 77 0.60 -8.56 9.63
C LEU A 77 1.15 -9.72 10.46
N LEU A 78 2.45 -9.98 10.35
CA LEU A 78 3.11 -11.07 11.06
C LEU A 78 3.00 -10.90 12.59
N THR A 79 3.30 -9.71 13.11
CA THR A 79 3.19 -9.41 14.55
C THR A 79 1.75 -9.57 15.05
N LYS A 80 0.76 -9.26 14.22
CA LYS A 80 -0.65 -9.42 14.60
C LYS A 80 -1.05 -10.89 14.67
N MET A 81 -0.52 -11.72 13.77
CA MET A 81 -0.72 -13.16 13.80
C MET A 81 0.01 -13.84 14.97
N GLU A 82 1.19 -13.36 15.35
CA GLU A 82 1.95 -13.88 16.49
C GLU A 82 1.34 -13.48 17.85
N GLY A 83 0.72 -12.31 17.95
CA GLY A 83 -0.04 -11.88 19.13
C GLY A 83 -1.41 -12.55 19.27
N GLU A 84 -1.91 -13.15 18.20
CA GLU A 84 -3.11 -13.99 18.15
C GLU A 84 -2.71 -15.47 18.23
N SER A 85 -1.89 -15.85 19.24
CA SER A 85 -1.73 -17.26 19.61
C SER A 85 -3.02 -17.75 20.28
N PRO A 86 -3.56 -18.94 19.93
CA PRO A 86 -4.83 -19.46 20.45
C PRO A 86 -4.86 -19.68 21.96
#